data_AF-T2JAZ5-F1
#
_entry.id   AF-T2JAZ5-F1
#
_cell.length_a   1.000
_cell.length_b   1.000
_cell.length_c   1.000
_cell.angle_alpha   90.00
_cell.angle_beta   90.00
_cell.angle_gamma   90.00
#
_symmetry.space_group_name_H-M   'P 1'
#
loop_
_entity.id
_entity.type
_entity.pdbx_description
1 polymer ?
#
loop_
_entity_poly.entity_id
_entity_poly.type
_entity_poly.pdbx_seq_one_letter_code
_entity_poly.pdbx_strand_id
1 'polypeptide(L)'
;MVAITPVWDFSGYNSVTSEPIQPIMSNYVDNSHYTPNIGDFVLNRILSHNVEQVPEDFGVLITSENIEQHLAKIRSDREEWAKMRPNEVELVETLKQNFKEQQ
;
A
#
# COMPACT_ATOMS: atom_id res chain seq x y z
N MET A 1 -6.20 -26.22 -15.14
CA MET A 1 -5.73 -25.28 -14.10
C MET A 1 -5.33 -23.99 -14.80
N VAL A 2 -5.76 -22.82 -14.30
CA VAL A 2 -5.35 -21.52 -14.85
C VAL A 2 -3.97 -21.19 -14.29
N ALA A 3 -3.01 -20.89 -15.17
CA ALA A 3 -1.68 -20.46 -14.74
C ALA A 3 -1.75 -19.02 -14.22
N ILE A 4 -1.26 -18.78 -13.01
CA ILE A 4 -1.10 -17.43 -12.47
C ILE A 4 0.07 -16.78 -13.22
N THR A 5 -0.21 -15.69 -13.93
CA THR A 5 0.85 -14.88 -14.53
C THR A 5 1.45 -13.98 -13.44
N PRO A 6 2.78 -13.80 -13.39
CA PRO A 6 3.38 -12.87 -12.43
C PRO A 6 2.82 -11.45 -12.58
N VAL A 7 2.55 -10.80 -11.45
CA VAL A 7 1.98 -9.44 -11.39
C VAL A 7 2.74 -8.62 -10.36
N TRP A 8 3.02 -7.37 -10.68
CA TRP A 8 3.54 -6.42 -9.71
C TRP A 8 2.43 -5.87 -8.82
N ASP A 9 2.65 -5.89 -7.52
CA ASP A 9 1.78 -5.27 -6.52
C ASP A 9 2.51 -4.13 -5.80
N PHE A 10 1.97 -2.92 -5.94
CA PHE A 10 2.46 -1.69 -5.31
C PHE A 10 1.56 -1.23 -4.16
N SER A 11 0.59 -2.04 -3.77
CA SER A 11 -0.36 -1.75 -2.71
C SER A 11 0.12 -2.26 -1.33
N GLY A 12 -0.81 -2.38 -0.38
CA GLY A 12 -0.52 -2.85 0.97
C GLY A 12 -0.04 -1.75 1.91
N TYR A 13 0.61 -2.16 3.00
CA TYR A 13 1.11 -1.27 4.05
C TYR A 13 2.64 -1.18 3.93
N ASN A 14 3.10 -0.18 3.18
CA ASN A 14 4.53 0.07 2.95
C ASN A 14 4.85 1.56 3.19
N SER A 15 6.14 1.90 3.13
CA SER A 15 6.65 3.25 3.36
C SER A 15 6.05 4.33 2.44
N VAL A 16 5.56 3.96 1.25
CA VAL A 16 4.95 4.87 0.28
C VAL A 16 3.45 5.02 0.53
N THR A 17 2.73 3.92 0.71
CA THR A 17 1.26 3.90 0.86
C THR A 17 0.77 4.22 2.26
N SER A 18 1.67 4.19 3.25
CA SER A 18 1.39 4.50 4.65
C SER A 18 2.08 5.78 5.12
N GLU A 19 2.28 6.74 4.21
CA GLU A 19 2.80 8.06 4.57
C GLU A 19 1.94 8.69 5.69
N PRO A 20 2.54 9.46 6.62
CA PRO A 20 1.77 10.15 7.65
C PRO A 20 0.74 11.11 7.04
N ILE A 21 -0.47 11.13 7.59
CA ILE A 21 -1.54 12.02 7.13
C ILE A 21 -1.11 13.48 7.33
N GLN A 22 -1.20 14.25 6.25
CA GLN A 22 -0.90 15.68 6.23
C GLN A 22 -1.97 16.44 5.44
N PRO A 23 -2.12 17.77 5.63
CA PRO A 23 -3.05 18.56 4.83
C PRO A 23 -2.81 18.46 3.31
N ILE A 24 -1.57 18.21 2.92
CA ILE A 24 -1.17 17.92 1.54
C ILE A 24 -0.33 16.64 1.58
N MET A 25 -0.82 15.59 0.94
CA MET A 25 -0.17 14.29 0.84
C MET A 25 0.93 14.34 -0.23
N SER A 26 2.04 13.61 -0.03
CA SER A 26 3.20 13.65 -0.93
C SER A 26 3.17 12.55 -1.98
N ASN A 27 2.61 11.38 -1.64
CA ASN A 27 2.65 10.19 -2.47
C ASN A 27 1.32 9.96 -3.19
N TYR A 28 0.19 10.19 -2.53
CA TYR A 28 -1.15 9.92 -3.06
C TYR A 28 -2.12 11.08 -2.81
N VAL A 29 -2.78 11.56 -3.87
CA VAL A 29 -3.83 12.59 -3.78
C VAL A 29 -5.12 12.01 -3.20
N ASP A 30 -5.42 10.76 -3.57
CA ASP A 30 -6.50 9.95 -3.00
C ASP A 30 -6.12 8.46 -3.06
N ASN A 31 -7.06 7.56 -2.80
CA ASN A 31 -6.82 6.12 -2.75
C ASN A 31 -6.42 5.47 -4.10
N SER A 32 -6.45 6.21 -5.22
CA SER A 32 -6.14 5.71 -6.56
C SER A 32 -5.11 6.56 -7.32
N HIS A 33 -5.00 7.85 -7.02
CA HIS A 33 -4.15 8.78 -7.77
C HIS A 33 -2.82 9.05 -7.07
N TYR A 34 -1.76 8.40 -7.53
CA TYR A 34 -0.39 8.65 -7.07
C TYR A 34 0.27 9.85 -7.78
N THR A 35 1.24 10.48 -7.14
CA THR A 35 2.00 11.60 -7.71
C THR A 35 3.03 11.14 -8.75
N PRO A 36 3.51 12.02 -9.64
CA PRO A 36 4.50 11.65 -10.65
C PRO A 36 5.76 10.97 -10.09
N ASN A 37 6.24 11.41 -8.92
CA ASN A 37 7.39 10.79 -8.25
C ASN A 37 7.15 9.31 -7.89
N ILE A 38 5.93 8.95 -7.50
CA ILE A 38 5.57 7.55 -7.25
C ILE A 38 5.44 6.78 -8.57
N GLY A 39 4.99 7.44 -9.64
CA GLY A 39 5.05 6.88 -10.99
C GLY A 39 6.49 6.52 -11.41
N ASP A 40 7.45 7.38 -11.11
CA ASP A 40 8.88 7.10 -11.35
C ASP A 40 9.35 5.90 -10.54
N PHE A 41 8.93 5.77 -9.27
CA PHE A 41 9.25 4.59 -8.44
C PHE A 41 8.72 3.29 -9.04
N VAL A 42 7.49 3.30 -9.56
CA VAL A 42 6.90 2.14 -10.25
C VAL A 42 7.73 1.74 -11.47
N LEU A 43 8.07 2.71 -12.34
CA LEU A 43 8.86 2.45 -13.54
C LEU A 43 10.28 1.96 -13.20
N ASN A 44 10.92 2.60 -12.23
CA ASN A 44 12.25 2.23 -11.73
C ASN A 44 12.27 0.78 -11.22
N ARG A 45 11.26 0.37 -10.44
CA ARG A 45 11.11 -1.01 -9.94
C ARG A 45 10.90 -2.01 -11.08
N ILE A 46 9.96 -1.75 -11.98
CA ILE A 46 9.60 -2.70 -13.06
C ILE A 46 10.74 -2.86 -14.06
N LEU A 47 11.39 -1.77 -14.44
CA LEU A 47 12.44 -1.74 -15.47
C LEU A 47 13.84 -2.01 -14.90
N SER A 48 13.96 -2.23 -13.58
CA SER A 48 15.24 -2.35 -12.88
C SER A 48 16.17 -1.15 -13.13
N HIS A 49 15.59 0.05 -13.20
CA HIS A 49 16.29 1.32 -13.41
C HIS A 49 16.33 2.10 -12.10
N ASN A 50 17.50 2.62 -11.69
CA ASN A 50 17.66 3.40 -10.45
C ASN A 50 16.95 2.80 -9.22
N VAL A 51 17.04 1.47 -9.05
CA VAL A 51 16.28 0.73 -8.02
C VAL A 51 16.66 1.18 -6.61
N GLU A 52 17.88 1.67 -6.42
CA GLU A 52 18.36 2.26 -5.17
C GLU A 52 17.57 3.50 -4.72
N GLN A 53 16.82 4.13 -5.63
CA GLN A 53 15.93 5.26 -5.31
C GLN A 53 14.52 4.80 -4.89
N VAL A 54 14.18 3.53 -5.11
CA VAL A 54 12.86 2.98 -4.78
C VAL A 54 12.91 2.34 -3.40
N PRO A 55 12.02 2.70 -2.46
CA PRO A 55 11.94 2.03 -1.16
C PRO A 55 11.83 0.51 -1.33
N GLU A 56 12.62 -0.26 -0.57
CA GLU A 56 12.72 -1.72 -0.75
C GLU A 56 11.35 -2.41 -0.65
N ASP A 57 10.51 -1.92 0.26
CA ASP A 57 9.15 -2.42 0.54
C ASP A 57 8.07 -1.97 -0.46
N PHE A 58 8.43 -1.19 -1.50
CA PHE A 58 7.50 -0.69 -2.50
C PHE A 58 7.61 -1.42 -3.84
N GLY A 59 6.62 -2.27 -4.15
CA GLY A 59 6.53 -3.04 -5.39
C GLY A 59 7.08 -4.46 -5.23
N VAL A 60 6.19 -5.45 -5.19
CA VAL A 60 6.53 -6.88 -5.07
C VAL A 60 6.08 -7.61 -6.33
N LEU A 61 6.98 -8.39 -6.94
CA LEU A 61 6.61 -9.28 -8.04
C LEU A 61 5.98 -10.55 -7.46
N ILE A 62 4.65 -10.64 -7.56
CA ILE A 62 3.89 -11.78 -7.08
C ILE A 62 3.93 -12.90 -8.12
N THR A 63 4.16 -14.12 -7.66
CA THR A 63 4.13 -15.35 -8.44
C THR A 63 3.27 -16.40 -7.73
N SER A 64 3.04 -17.54 -8.39
CA SER A 64 2.43 -18.71 -7.73
C SER A 64 3.19 -19.20 -6.51
N GLU A 65 4.50 -18.96 -6.45
CA GLU A 65 5.34 -19.43 -5.34
C GLU A 65 5.25 -18.56 -4.10
N ASN A 66 4.95 -17.26 -4.23
CA ASN A 66 5.05 -16.30 -3.12
C ASN A 66 3.72 -15.66 -2.70
N ILE A 67 2.61 -15.89 -3.42
CA ILE A 67 1.32 -15.24 -3.14
C ILE A 67 0.84 -15.44 -1.70
N GLU A 68 0.94 -16.65 -1.14
CA GLU A 68 0.50 -16.91 0.23
C GLU A 68 1.34 -16.16 1.26
N GLN A 69 2.66 -16.09 1.03
CA GLN A 69 3.57 -15.31 1.90
C GLN A 69 3.27 -13.82 1.80
N HIS A 70 3.01 -13.30 0.60
CA HIS A 70 2.66 -11.89 0.37
C HIS A 70 1.35 -11.51 1.08
N LEU A 71 0.32 -12.36 0.98
CA LEU A 71 -0.96 -12.16 1.67
C LEU A 71 -0.81 -12.22 3.20
N ALA A 72 0.02 -13.13 3.72
CA ALA A 72 0.34 -13.20 5.14
C ALA A 72 1.04 -11.92 5.62
N LYS A 73 1.98 -11.40 4.82
CA LYS A 73 2.69 -10.15 5.10
C LYS A 73 1.73 -8.97 5.18
N ILE A 74 0.85 -8.79 4.19
CA ILE A 74 -0.16 -7.69 4.19
C ILE A 74 -1.03 -7.72 5.46
N ARG A 75 -1.42 -8.91 5.93
CA ARG A 75 -2.20 -9.03 7.17
C ARG A 75 -1.40 -8.62 8.40
N SER A 76 -0.15 -9.07 8.50
CA SER A 76 0.76 -8.70 9.59
C SER A 76 1.04 -7.19 9.59
N ASP A 77 1.38 -6.63 8.44
CA ASP A 77 1.69 -5.20 8.31
C ASP A 77 0.48 -4.33 8.68
N ARG A 78 -0.75 -4.77 8.34
CA ARG A 78 -1.98 -4.09 8.77
C ARG A 78 -2.10 -4.03 10.29
N GLU A 79 -1.83 -5.15 10.96
CA GLU A 79 -1.92 -5.21 12.43
C GLU A 79 -0.87 -4.32 13.09
N GLU A 80 0.34 -4.26 12.54
CA GLU A 80 1.40 -3.37 13.00
C GLU A 80 1.04 -1.90 12.75
N TRP A 81 0.57 -1.58 11.54
CA TRP A 81 0.10 -0.24 11.19
C TRP A 81 -0.98 0.25 12.15
N ALA A 82 -1.96 -0.61 12.48
CA ALA A 82 -3.05 -0.27 13.39
C ALA A 82 -2.56 -0.04 14.84
N LYS A 83 -1.59 -0.84 15.30
CA LYS A 83 -0.98 -0.64 16.63
C LYS A 83 -0.21 0.67 16.72
N MET A 84 0.44 1.08 15.63
CA MET A 84 1.23 2.32 15.58
C MET A 84 0.39 3.58 15.34
N ARG A 85 -0.83 3.44 14.82
CA ARG A 85 -1.71 4.55 14.43
C ARG A 85 -3.11 4.44 15.06
N PRO A 86 -3.21 4.42 16.40
CA PRO A 86 -4.49 4.21 17.07
C PRO A 86 -5.50 5.33 16.79
N ASN A 87 -5.05 6.57 16.62
CA ASN A 87 -5.92 7.72 16.35
C ASN A 87 -6.57 7.62 14.97
N GLU A 88 -5.81 7.20 13.96
CA GLU A 88 -6.30 6.98 12.60
C GLU A 88 -7.29 5.81 12.55
N VAL A 89 -7.03 4.74 13.31
CA VAL A 89 -7.98 3.63 13.46
C VAL A 89 -9.30 4.11 14.09
N GLU A 90 -9.22 4.90 15.17
CA GLU A 90 -10.40 5.47 15.84
C GLU A 90 -11.21 6.39 14.91
N LEU A 91 -10.53 7.22 14.12
CA LEU A 91 -11.16 8.08 13.10
C LEU A 91 -11.96 7.25 12.09
N VAL A 92 -11.37 6.20 11.52
CA VAL A 92 -12.03 5.35 10.52
C VAL A 92 -13.22 4.62 11.11
N GLU A 93 -13.11 4.06 12.32
CA GLU A 93 -14.23 3.39 12.97
C GLU A 93 -15.37 4.37 13.30
N THR A 94 -15.06 5.59 13.71
CA THR A 94 -16.06 6.64 13.97
C THR A 94 -16.80 7.02 12.69
N LEU A 95 -16.10 7.26 11.58
CA LEU A 95 -16.70 7.57 10.28
C LEU A 95 -17.65 6.46 9.81
N LYS A 96 -17.25 5.20 10.02
CA LYS A 96 -18.03 4.02 9.66
C LYS A 96 -19.32 3.89 10.49
N GLN A 97 -19.31 4.24 11.78
CA GLN A 97 -20.52 4.24 12.60
C GLN A 97 -21.48 5.35 12.14
N ASN A 98 -20.98 6.57 11.96
CA ASN A 98 -21.78 7.70 11.52
C ASN A 98 -22.45 7.45 10.15
N PHE A 99 -21.76 6.75 9.24
CA PHE A 99 -22.32 6.39 7.94
C PHE A 99 -23.46 5.36 8.04
N LYS A 100 -23.38 4.43 9.00
CA LYS A 100 -24.45 3.45 9.25
C LYS A 100 -25.68 4.07 9.89
N GLU A 101 -25.50 5.06 10.76
CA GLU A 101 -26.63 5.78 11.39
C GLU A 101 -27.40 6.66 10.41
N GLN A 102 -26.80 6.99 9.26
CA GLN A 102 -27.41 7.81 8.21
C GLN A 102 -28.14 6.99 7.12
N GLN A 103 -28.12 5.66 7.20
CA GLN A 103 -28.85 4.74 6.30
C GLN A 103 -30.08 4.17 6.98
#